data_AF-A0A495J648-F1
#
_entry.id   AF-A0A495J648-F1
#
_cell.length_a   1.000
_cell.length_b   1.000
_cell.length_c   1.000
_cell.angle_alpha   90.00
_cell.angle_beta   90.00
_cell.angle_gamma   90.00
#
_symmetry.space_group_name_H-M   'P 1'
#
loop_
_entity.id
_entity.type
_entity.pdbx_description
1 polymer ?
#
loop_
_entity_poly.entity_id
_entity_poly.type
_entity_poly.pdbx_seq_one_letter_code
_entity_poly.pdbx_strand_id
1 'polypeptide(L)'
;MLLIASINMKNTKRKSLIKSARKTAKKNILVSLIAELKKVSANIGAGSQKLEKVIEKGSGKLAKKVAKEIMLDEVAIVAAGEVEKTAEIPVTKKGKVKAAPADKADAVKEEPVALKNPDKKASKKKAKTTEVVTAS
;
A
#
# COMPACT_ATOMS: atom_id res chain seq x y z
N MET A 1 -32.99 -37.74 -7.61
CA MET A 1 -31.64 -37.24 -8.02
C MET A 1 -31.50 -35.71 -8.00
N LEU A 2 -32.51 -34.91 -8.36
CA LEU A 2 -32.43 -33.44 -8.42
C LEU A 2 -32.06 -32.73 -7.08
N LEU A 3 -32.52 -33.24 -5.94
CA LEU A 3 -32.27 -32.62 -4.63
C LEU A 3 -30.78 -32.65 -4.23
N ILE A 4 -30.10 -33.78 -4.50
CA ILE A 4 -28.69 -33.99 -4.17
C ILE A 4 -27.80 -33.04 -4.97
N ALA A 5 -28.13 -32.80 -6.24
CA ALA A 5 -27.40 -31.86 -7.09
C ALA A 5 -27.47 -30.42 -6.55
N SER A 6 -28.65 -29.99 -6.10
CA SER A 6 -28.85 -28.64 -5.53
C SER A 6 -28.07 -28.42 -4.23
N ILE A 7 -28.06 -29.43 -3.33
CA ILE A 7 -27.30 -29.37 -2.07
C ILE A 7 -25.80 -29.26 -2.34
N ASN A 8 -25.27 -30.04 -3.30
CA ASN A 8 -23.87 -29.98 -3.69
C ASN A 8 -23.48 -28.60 -4.25
N MET A 9 -24.34 -27.95 -5.04
CA MET A 9 -24.09 -26.60 -5.55
C MET A 9 -24.10 -25.51 -4.48
N LYS A 10 -24.97 -25.61 -3.47
CA LYS A 10 -24.98 -24.65 -2.34
C LYS A 10 -23.69 -24.77 -1.52
N ASN A 11 -23.25 -26.00 -1.27
CA ASN A 11 -22.03 -26.28 -0.52
C ASN A 11 -20.76 -25.78 -1.22
N THR A 12 -20.66 -25.89 -2.55
CA THR A 12 -19.49 -25.39 -3.30
C THR A 12 -19.40 -23.86 -3.29
N LYS A 13 -20.54 -23.16 -3.43
CA LYS A 13 -20.60 -21.69 -3.31
C LYS A 13 -20.17 -21.23 -1.92
N ARG A 14 -20.68 -21.88 -0.87
CA ARG A 14 -20.34 -21.59 0.53
C ARG A 14 -18.83 -21.70 0.78
N LYS A 15 -18.24 -22.82 0.36
CA LYS A 15 -16.79 -23.06 0.46
C LYS A 15 -15.97 -22.03 -0.34
N SER A 16 -16.46 -21.62 -1.51
CA SER A 16 -15.81 -20.61 -2.35
C SER A 16 -15.78 -19.23 -1.66
N LEU A 17 -16.92 -18.81 -1.08
CA LEU A 17 -17.02 -17.54 -0.35
C LEU A 17 -16.06 -17.50 0.85
N ILE A 18 -16.05 -18.56 1.66
CA ILE A 18 -15.12 -18.67 2.80
C ILE A 18 -13.67 -18.64 2.34
N LYS A 19 -13.34 -19.35 1.26
CA LYS A 19 -11.98 -19.36 0.69
C LYS A 19 -11.56 -17.98 0.19
N SER A 20 -12.49 -17.25 -0.44
CA SER A 20 -12.28 -15.87 -0.89
C SER A 20 -12.02 -14.94 0.29
N ALA A 21 -12.86 -15.00 1.33
CA ALA A 21 -12.71 -14.20 2.54
C ALA A 21 -11.35 -14.46 3.23
N ARG A 22 -10.93 -15.72 3.39
CA ARG A 22 -9.59 -16.06 3.93
C ARG A 22 -8.46 -15.51 3.07
N LYS A 23 -8.60 -15.56 1.74
CA LYS A 23 -7.60 -15.03 0.80
C LYS A 23 -7.48 -13.51 0.93
N THR A 24 -8.59 -12.81 1.07
CA THR A 24 -8.62 -11.35 1.28
C THR A 24 -8.02 -11.00 2.64
N ALA A 25 -8.46 -11.64 3.73
CA ALA A 25 -7.90 -11.44 5.07
C ALA A 25 -6.38 -11.63 5.08
N LYS A 26 -5.89 -12.73 4.48
CA LYS A 26 -4.45 -12.99 4.33
C LYS A 26 -3.70 -11.84 3.65
N LYS A 27 -4.24 -11.30 2.55
CA LYS A 27 -3.61 -10.20 1.81
C LYS A 27 -3.59 -8.93 2.64
N ASN A 28 -4.69 -8.59 3.28
CA ASN A 28 -4.81 -7.39 4.09
C ASN A 28 -3.82 -7.44 5.27
N ILE A 29 -3.77 -8.56 6.00
CA ILE A 29 -2.81 -8.78 7.09
C ILE A 29 -1.38 -8.65 6.57
N LEU A 30 -1.05 -9.27 5.43
CA LEU A 30 0.28 -9.18 4.84
C LEU A 30 0.68 -7.74 4.52
N VAL A 31 -0.21 -6.98 3.87
CA VAL A 31 0.05 -5.59 3.49
C VAL A 31 0.24 -4.71 4.72
N SER A 32 -0.65 -4.84 5.72
CA SER A 32 -0.54 -4.09 6.98
C SER A 32 0.76 -4.40 7.72
N LEU A 33 1.10 -5.68 7.88
CA LEU A 33 2.35 -6.09 8.54
C LEU A 33 3.58 -5.53 7.83
N ILE A 34 3.64 -5.61 6.50
CA ILE A 34 4.77 -5.05 5.74
C ILE A 34 4.84 -3.54 5.93
N ALA A 35 3.71 -2.83 5.86
CA ALA A 35 3.67 -1.38 6.01
C ALA A 35 4.13 -0.95 7.41
N GLU A 36 3.63 -1.59 8.47
CA GLU A 36 3.99 -1.28 9.85
C GLU A 36 5.46 -1.62 10.14
N LEU A 37 5.93 -2.79 9.73
CA LEU A 37 7.32 -3.18 9.93
C LEU A 37 8.29 -2.31 9.13
N LYS A 38 7.92 -1.88 7.91
CA LYS A 38 8.73 -0.94 7.13
C LYS A 38 8.78 0.43 7.80
N LYS A 39 7.67 0.95 8.33
CA LYS A 39 7.63 2.21 9.10
C LYS A 39 8.56 2.15 10.32
N VAL A 40 8.45 1.08 11.12
CA VAL A 40 9.32 0.90 12.28
C VAL A 40 10.79 0.77 11.87
N SER A 41 11.08 0.02 10.80
CA SER A 41 12.45 -0.14 10.31
C SER A 41 13.06 1.18 9.85
N ALA A 42 12.28 2.05 9.20
CA ALA A 42 12.74 3.35 8.73
C ALA A 42 13.08 4.30 9.90
N ASN A 43 12.39 4.16 11.03
CA ASN A 43 12.68 4.95 12.24
C ASN A 43 13.96 4.48 12.96
N ILE A 44 14.35 3.21 12.79
CA ILE A 44 15.57 2.64 13.41
C ILE A 44 16.80 2.88 12.52
N GLY A 45 16.61 3.06 11.22
CA GLY A 45 17.67 3.42 10.27
C GLY A 45 17.24 3.21 8.82
N ALA A 46 18.12 3.52 7.86
CA ALA A 46 17.85 3.24 6.45
C ALA A 46 17.71 1.71 6.26
N GLY A 47 16.48 1.27 5.99
CA GLY A 47 16.16 -0.13 5.79
C GLY A 47 17.01 -0.74 4.68
N SER A 48 17.90 -1.67 5.03
CA SER A 48 18.66 -2.38 4.00
C SER A 48 17.73 -3.28 3.19
N GLN A 49 18.04 -3.48 1.90
CA GLN A 49 17.29 -4.41 1.03
C GLN A 49 17.19 -5.84 1.63
N LYS A 50 18.19 -6.25 2.44
CA LYS A 50 18.16 -7.52 3.17
C LYS A 50 17.04 -7.53 4.21
N LEU A 51 16.90 -6.46 4.99
CA LEU A 51 15.86 -6.32 6.00
C LEU A 51 14.47 -6.31 5.36
N GLU A 52 14.28 -5.60 4.25
CA GLU A 52 13.00 -5.59 3.52
C GLU A 52 12.59 -6.99 3.07
N LYS A 53 13.53 -7.77 2.51
CA LYS A 53 13.27 -9.17 2.12
C LYS A 53 12.89 -10.05 3.31
N VAL A 54 13.50 -9.82 4.49
CA VAL A 54 13.17 -10.54 5.72
C VAL A 54 11.77 -10.17 6.20
N ILE A 55 11.42 -8.87 6.18
CA ILE A 55 10.09 -8.36 6.53
C ILE A 55 9.03 -8.98 5.61
N GLU A 56 9.25 -8.99 4.30
CA GLU A 56 8.29 -9.54 3.33
C GLU A 56 8.09 -11.04 3.51
N LYS A 57 9.18 -11.81 3.67
CA LYS A 57 9.11 -13.26 3.91
C LYS A 57 8.47 -13.59 5.26
N GLY A 58 8.84 -12.87 6.32
CA GLY A 58 8.31 -13.03 7.67
C GLY A 58 6.81 -12.74 7.74
N SER A 59 6.42 -11.56 7.23
CA SER A 59 5.01 -11.14 7.13
C SER A 59 4.20 -12.13 6.30
N GLY A 60 4.76 -12.62 5.19
CA GLY A 60 4.11 -13.63 4.35
C GLY A 60 3.89 -14.97 5.06
N LYS A 61 4.83 -15.41 5.90
CA LYS A 61 4.66 -16.62 6.72
C LYS A 61 3.61 -16.40 7.82
N LEU A 62 3.66 -15.27 8.50
CA LEU A 62 2.72 -14.95 9.58
C LEU A 62 1.29 -14.83 9.06
N ALA A 63 1.07 -14.04 8.00
CA ALA A 63 -0.23 -13.89 7.37
C ALA A 63 -0.82 -15.24 6.90
N LYS A 64 0.02 -16.18 6.45
CA LYS A 64 -0.43 -17.55 6.11
C LYS A 64 -0.90 -18.34 7.34
N LYS A 65 -0.22 -18.24 8.47
CA LYS A 65 -0.62 -18.94 9.71
C LYS A 65 -1.92 -18.36 10.25
N VAL A 66 -1.96 -17.03 10.39
CA VAL A 66 -3.14 -16.31 10.88
C VAL A 66 -4.35 -16.60 9.99
N ALA A 67 -4.23 -16.53 8.66
CA ALA A 67 -5.35 -16.82 7.76
C ALA A 67 -5.86 -18.27 7.79
N LYS A 68 -5.06 -19.23 8.31
CA LYS A 68 -5.52 -20.60 8.52
C LYS A 68 -6.32 -20.73 9.82
N GLU A 69 -5.88 -20.02 10.85
CA GLU A 69 -6.41 -20.09 12.22
C GLU A 69 -7.57 -19.13 12.48
N ILE A 70 -7.75 -18.09 11.65
CA ILE A 70 -8.91 -17.21 11.74
C ILE A 70 -10.19 -18.04 11.60
N MET A 71 -10.96 -18.06 12.69
CA MET A 71 -12.35 -18.51 12.67
C MET A 71 -13.16 -17.44 11.96
N LEU A 72 -13.75 -17.82 10.83
CA LEU A 72 -14.66 -16.97 10.08
C LEU A 72 -16.08 -17.37 10.43
N ASP A 73 -16.92 -16.38 10.76
CA ASP A 73 -18.35 -16.62 10.86
C ASP A 73 -18.91 -16.94 9.47
N GLU A 74 -19.10 -18.23 9.23
CA GLU A 74 -19.55 -18.74 7.95
C GLU A 74 -21.00 -18.33 7.65
N VAL A 75 -21.82 -18.07 8.68
CA VAL A 75 -23.21 -17.66 8.49
C VAL A 75 -23.25 -16.23 7.98
N ALA A 76 -22.50 -15.33 8.62
CA ALA A 76 -22.39 -13.94 8.20
C ALA A 76 -21.81 -13.79 6.78
N ILE A 77 -20.76 -14.54 6.43
CA ILE A 77 -20.13 -14.45 5.10
C ILE A 77 -21.08 -14.89 3.98
N VAL A 78 -21.89 -15.90 4.25
CA VAL A 78 -22.77 -16.48 3.24
C VAL A 78 -24.02 -15.62 3.07
N ALA A 79 -24.57 -15.11 4.17
CA ALA A 79 -25.64 -14.12 4.12
C ALA A 79 -25.20 -12.87 3.33
N ALA A 80 -23.99 -12.35 3.58
CA ALA A 80 -23.46 -11.20 2.83
C ALA A 80 -23.26 -11.50 1.34
N GLY A 81 -22.76 -12.69 0.99
CA GLY A 81 -22.52 -13.09 -0.40
C GLY A 81 -23.79 -13.42 -1.21
N GLU A 82 -24.90 -13.75 -0.54
CA GLU A 82 -26.19 -13.98 -1.22
C GLU A 82 -26.91 -12.65 -1.53
N VAL A 83 -26.75 -11.63 -0.69
CA VAL A 83 -27.34 -10.29 -0.89
C VAL A 83 -26.72 -9.57 -2.10
N GLU A 84 -25.44 -9.75 -2.39
CA GLU A 84 -24.81 -9.15 -3.58
C GLU A 84 -25.31 -9.73 -4.92
N LYS A 85 -25.96 -10.91 -4.92
CA LYS A 85 -26.41 -11.55 -6.17
C LYS A 85 -27.74 -11.01 -6.70
N THR A 86 -28.42 -10.12 -5.99
CA THR A 86 -29.69 -9.52 -6.41
C THR A 86 -29.52 -8.13 -7.06
N ALA A 87 -28.29 -7.64 -7.20
CA ALA A 87 -27.99 -6.34 -7.82
C ALA A 87 -27.12 -6.47 -9.09
N GLU A 88 -27.50 -7.34 -10.04
CA GLU A 88 -27.05 -7.18 -11.42
C GLU A 88 -27.98 -6.18 -12.13
N ILE A 89 -27.69 -4.90 -11.94
CA ILE A 89 -28.18 -3.84 -12.81
C ILE A 89 -27.40 -3.97 -14.13
N PRO A 90 -28.05 -4.11 -15.29
CA PRO A 90 -27.36 -4.25 -16.56
C PRO A 90 -26.61 -2.95 -16.90
N VAL A 91 -25.28 -2.99 -16.88
CA VAL A 91 -24.45 -1.88 -17.36
C VAL A 91 -24.58 -1.81 -18.89
N THR A 92 -25.41 -0.88 -19.32
CA THR A 92 -25.55 -0.44 -20.71
C THR A 92 -24.22 0.05 -21.26
N LYS A 93 -23.80 -0.58 -22.36
CA LYS A 93 -23.14 -0.05 -23.55
C LYS A 93 -22.20 1.17 -23.39
N LYS A 94 -20.92 0.91 -23.69
CA LYS A 94 -19.93 1.79 -24.34
C LYS A 94 -20.51 3.07 -24.97
N GLY A 95 -20.07 4.22 -24.47
CA GLY A 95 -20.11 5.52 -25.15
C GLY A 95 -18.74 6.21 -25.02
N LYS A 96 -18.21 6.66 -26.15
CA LYS A 96 -16.86 7.18 -26.38
C LYS A 96 -16.65 8.59 -25.80
N VAL A 97 -15.44 8.80 -25.27
CA VAL A 97 -14.52 9.97 -25.36
C VAL A 97 -15.11 11.35 -25.66
N LYS A 98 -14.79 12.34 -24.82
CA LYS A 98 -14.35 13.66 -25.31
C LYS A 98 -13.36 14.29 -24.33
N ALA A 99 -12.16 14.57 -24.83
CA ALA A 99 -11.11 15.31 -24.16
C ALA A 99 -11.22 16.82 -24.45
N ALA A 100 -10.77 17.62 -23.47
CA ALA A 100 -10.21 18.98 -23.56
C ALA A 100 -11.18 20.14 -23.95
N PRO A 101 -10.94 21.40 -23.51
CA PRO A 101 -9.61 21.99 -23.29
C PRO A 101 -9.40 22.84 -22.03
N ALA A 102 -8.11 23.10 -21.80
CA ALA A 102 -7.57 24.15 -20.93
C ALA A 102 -7.90 25.54 -21.46
N ASP A 103 -8.11 26.51 -20.56
CA ASP A 103 -7.88 27.91 -20.89
C ASP A 103 -7.30 28.71 -19.72
N LYS A 104 -6.49 29.69 -20.10
CA LYS A 104 -5.53 30.50 -19.32
C LYS A 104 -6.24 31.69 -18.63
N ALA A 105 -5.81 32.05 -17.43
CA ALA A 105 -5.05 33.27 -17.06
C ALA A 105 -5.82 34.60 -17.03
N ASP A 106 -5.79 35.28 -15.87
CA ASP A 106 -5.37 36.69 -15.66
C ASP A 106 -5.58 37.01 -14.16
N ALA A 107 -4.56 37.26 -13.33
CA ALA A 107 -3.62 38.39 -13.27
C ALA A 107 -4.24 39.69 -12.72
N VAL A 108 -3.99 39.96 -11.42
CA VAL A 108 -3.82 41.28 -10.79
C VAL A 108 -2.83 41.02 -9.63
N LYS A 109 -1.51 41.28 -9.71
CA LYS A 109 -0.71 42.50 -9.89
C LYS A 109 -1.03 43.62 -8.89
N GLU A 110 -0.28 43.64 -7.79
CA GLU A 110 0.40 44.85 -7.29
C GLU A 110 1.59 44.46 -6.38
N GLU A 111 2.80 44.65 -6.95
CA GLU A 111 4.06 45.00 -6.27
C GLU A 111 4.05 46.53 -5.99
N PRO A 112 5.07 47.19 -5.40
CA PRO A 112 6.29 46.72 -4.70
C PRO A 112 6.65 47.54 -3.44
N VAL A 113 7.49 47.03 -2.53
CA VAL A 113 8.66 47.81 -2.06
C VAL A 113 9.72 46.91 -1.42
N ALA A 114 10.93 47.03 -1.97
CA ALA A 114 12.17 46.48 -1.48
C ALA A 114 12.67 47.17 -0.20
N LEU A 115 13.66 46.57 0.48
CA LEU A 115 14.98 47.16 0.71
C LEU A 115 15.94 46.16 1.40
N LYS A 116 16.92 45.72 0.61
CA LYS A 116 18.37 45.65 0.90
C LYS A 116 18.91 44.67 1.96
N ASN A 117 19.56 43.62 1.43
CA ASN A 117 20.87 43.17 1.92
C ASN A 117 21.91 44.30 1.74
N PRO A 118 22.99 44.35 2.55
CA PRO A 118 24.28 43.86 2.03
C PRO A 118 25.28 43.26 3.06
N ASP A 119 26.16 42.38 2.53
CA ASP A 119 27.58 42.12 2.89
C ASP A 119 27.94 41.59 4.30
N LYS A 120 28.81 40.58 4.49
CA LYS A 120 30.13 40.27 3.88
C LYS A 120 30.36 38.73 3.88
N LYS A 121 30.75 38.06 2.79
CA LYS A 121 32.01 38.06 2.00
C LYS A 121 33.18 37.29 2.65
N ALA A 122 33.43 36.10 2.06
CA ALA A 122 34.71 35.45 1.76
C ALA A 122 35.76 35.23 2.87
N SER A 123 36.29 34.00 2.99
CA SER A 123 37.52 33.61 2.26
C SER A 123 38.04 32.22 2.67
N LYS A 124 38.76 31.63 1.73
CA LYS A 124 39.53 30.39 1.71
C LYS A 124 40.46 30.20 2.93
N LYS A 125 40.71 28.94 3.32
CA LYS A 125 42.10 28.47 3.51
C LYS A 125 42.24 26.96 3.34
N LYS A 126 43.19 26.63 2.45
CA LYS A 126 43.78 25.33 2.16
C LYS A 126 45.04 25.19 3.04
N ALA A 127 45.23 24.07 3.70
CA ALA A 127 46.50 23.52 4.22
C ALA A 127 46.19 22.02 4.44
N LYS A 128 46.84 20.98 3.89
CA LYS A 128 48.24 20.66 3.54
C LYS A 128 49.23 20.91 4.68
N THR A 129 49.45 19.89 5.52
CA THR A 129 50.77 19.56 6.09
C THR A 129 50.83 18.05 6.35
N THR A 130 52.03 17.53 6.16
CA THR A 130 52.52 16.15 6.04
C THR A 130 53.13 15.71 7.38
N GLU A 131 53.23 14.38 7.60
CA GLU A 131 54.11 13.68 8.58
C GLU A 131 53.84 13.96 10.08
N VAL A 132 53.91 12.98 10.99
CA VAL A 132 55.12 12.27 11.41
C VAL A 132 54.80 10.86 11.93
N VAL A 133 55.62 9.91 11.46
CA VAL A 133 55.89 8.57 11.98
C VAL A 133 56.28 8.62 13.47
N THR A 134 55.80 7.70 14.31
CA THR A 134 56.63 7.17 15.41
C THR A 134 56.09 5.83 15.88
N ALA A 135 57.02 4.88 15.92
CA ALA A 135 56.86 3.53 16.41
C ALA A 135 56.86 3.49 17.95
N SER A 136 56.23 2.48 18.51
CA SER A 136 56.65 1.77 19.73
C SER A 136 56.04 0.37 19.69
#